data_AF-A0A9D2CE36-F1
#
_entry.id   AF-A0A9D2CE36-F1
#
_cell.length_a   1.000
_cell.length_b   1.000
_cell.length_c   1.000
_cell.angle_alpha   90.00
_cell.angle_beta   90.00
_cell.angle_gamma   90.00
#
_symmetry.space_group_name_H-M   'P 1'
#
loop_
_entity.id
_entity.type
_entity.pdbx_description
1 polymer ?
#
loop_
_entity_poly.entity_id
_entity_poly.type
_entity_poly.pdbx_seq_one_letter_code
_entity_poly.pdbx_strand_id
1 'polypeptide(L)' 'MEARKENTEKRCPACGAVLEYLSPALLPARLNYLCARADLYLCPQCGRYEFYRNPRWIERDKEKKK' A
#
# COMPACT_ATOMS: atom_id res chain seq x y z
N MET A 1 20.91 -4.52 -1.03
CA MET A 1 20.06 -4.54 -2.24
C MET A 1 19.68 -6.01 -2.39
N GLU A 2 18.43 -6.45 -2.34
CA GLU A 2 17.30 -6.07 -3.18
C GLU A 2 16.00 -6.24 -2.37
N ALA A 3 15.16 -5.21 -2.36
CA ALA A 3 13.78 -5.37 -1.92
C ALA A 3 13.10 -6.29 -2.93
N ARG A 4 12.86 -7.55 -2.55
CA ARG A 4 11.95 -8.46 -3.28
C ARG A 4 10.58 -7.79 -3.26
N LYS A 5 10.34 -6.92 -4.24
CA LYS A 5 9.01 -6.48 -4.64
C LYS A 5 8.32 -7.76 -5.12
N GLU A 6 7.59 -8.42 -4.23
CA GLU A 6 6.43 -9.20 -4.65
C GLU A 6 5.53 -8.21 -5.39
N ASN A 7 5.72 -8.12 -6.70
CA ASN A 7 4.98 -7.28 -7.61
C ASN A 7 3.60 -7.93 -7.79
N THR A 8 2.81 -7.92 -6.71
CA THR A 8 1.39 -8.17 -6.82
C THR A 8 0.82 -6.92 -7.46
N GLU A 9 0.73 -6.92 -8.78
CA GLU A 9 0.08 -5.85 -9.56
C GLU A 9 -1.33 -5.63 -8.99
N LYS A 10 -1.49 -4.60 -8.16
CA LYS A 10 -2.79 -4.26 -7.57
C LYS A 10 -3.61 -3.60 -8.66
N ARG A 11 -4.86 -4.04 -8.87
CA ARG A 11 -5.75 -3.47 -9.88
C ARG A 11 -6.83 -2.65 -9.20
N CYS A 12 -7.19 -1.53 -9.82
CA CYS A 12 -8.26 -0.67 -9.35
C CYS A 12 -9.59 -1.42 -9.47
N PRO A 13 -10.37 -1.56 -8.39
CA PRO A 13 -11.68 -2.23 -8.46
C PRO A 13 -12.71 -1.46 -9.28
N ALA A 14 -12.49 -0.16 -9.52
CA ALA A 14 -13.43 0.69 -10.26
C ALA A 14 -13.21 0.66 -11.78
N CYS A 15 -11.94 0.68 -12.23
CA CYS A 15 -11.60 0.77 -13.66
C CYS A 15 -10.74 -0.39 -14.16
N GLY A 16 -10.34 -1.34 -13.32
CA GLY A 16 -9.50 -2.49 -13.69
C GLY A 16 -8.04 -2.15 -14.02
N ALA A 17 -7.68 -0.87 -14.06
CA ALA A 17 -6.33 -0.40 -14.34
C ALA A 17 -5.33 -0.84 -13.27
N VAL A 18 -4.06 -1.04 -13.66
CA VAL A 18 -2.98 -1.31 -12.72
C VAL A 18 -2.73 -0.08 -11.87
N LEU A 19 -2.66 -0.29 -10.56
CA LEU A 19 -2.39 0.75 -9.59
C LEU A 19 -0.88 0.95 -9.44
N GLU A 20 -0.45 2.20 -9.39
CA GLU A 20 0.94 2.57 -9.18
C GLU A 20 1.25 2.69 -7.69
N TYR A 21 2.35 2.07 -7.27
CA TYR A 21 2.81 2.16 -5.90
C TYR A 21 3.34 3.56 -5.59
N LEU A 22 2.78 4.19 -4.57
CA LEU A 22 3.27 5.46 -4.05
C LEU A 22 4.30 5.21 -2.96
N SER A 23 5.55 5.52 -3.28
CA SER A 23 6.64 5.46 -2.32
C SER A 23 6.39 6.43 -1.15
N PRO A 24 6.57 6.01 0.11
CA PRO A 24 6.40 6.85 1.29
C PRO A 24 7.21 8.15 1.24
N ALA A 25 8.37 8.13 0.57
CA ALA A 25 9.24 9.28 0.40
C ALA A 25 8.60 10.44 -0.40
N LEU A 26 7.60 10.14 -1.23
CA LEU A 26 6.85 11.14 -2.00
C LEU A 26 5.60 11.63 -1.26
N LEU A 27 5.27 11.02 -0.11
CA LEU A 27 4.09 11.39 0.65
C LEU A 27 4.39 12.52 1.64
N PRO A 28 3.42 13.42 1.88
CA PRO A 28 3.53 14.39 2.96
C PRO A 28 3.84 13.66 4.28
N ALA A 29 4.63 14.27 5.16
CA ALA A 29 4.98 13.67 6.46
C ALA A 29 3.74 13.21 7.26
N ARG A 30 2.61 13.91 7.07
CA ARG A 30 1.31 13.59 7.68
C ARG A 30 0.66 12.30 7.13
N LEU A 31 1.08 11.77 5.99
CA LEU A 31 0.63 10.50 5.41
C LEU A 31 1.65 9.38 5.59
N ASN A 32 2.89 9.72 6.00
CA ASN A 32 3.96 8.75 6.20
C ASN A 32 3.64 7.74 7.32
N TYR A 33 2.90 8.16 8.37
CA TYR A 33 2.46 7.24 9.42
C TYR A 33 1.52 6.13 8.91
N LEU A 34 0.74 6.42 7.86
CA LEU A 34 -0.12 5.43 7.21
C LEU A 34 0.73 4.46 6.38
N CYS A 35 1.77 4.99 5.71
CA CYS A 35 2.70 4.18 4.95
C CYS A 35 3.49 3.17 5.83
N ALA A 36 3.66 3.48 7.11
CA ALA A 36 4.29 2.56 8.07
C ALA A 36 3.45 1.29 8.34
N ARG A 37 2.14 1.30 8.08
CA ARG A 37 1.21 0.17 8.35
C ARG A 37 0.43 -0.30 7.11
N ALA A 38 0.51 0.43 6.00
CA ALA A 38 -0.17 0.11 4.74
C ALA A 38 0.60 0.67 3.55
N ASP A 39 0.62 -0.06 2.45
CA ASP A 39 1.17 0.40 1.18
C ASP A 39 0.10 1.23 0.44
N LEU A 40 0.46 2.42 -0.03
CA LEU A 40 -0.44 3.31 -0.76
C LEU A 40 -0.28 3.10 -2.27
N TYR A 41 -1.41 2.98 -2.96
CA TYR A 41 -1.44 2.81 -4.40
C TYR A 41 -2.34 3.87 -5.03
N LEU A 42 -1.96 4.42 -6.18
CA LEU A 42 -2.75 5.40 -6.93
C LEU A 42 -3.22 4.77 -8.24
N CYS A 43 -4.49 4.97 -8.57
CA CYS A 43 -5.00 4.63 -9.88
C CYS A 43 -4.74 5.79 -10.87
N PRO A 44 -3.93 5.60 -11.93
CA PRO A 44 -3.67 6.66 -12.91
C PRO A 44 -4.90 6.99 -13.77
N GLN A 45 -5.84 6.05 -13.92
CA GLN A 45 -7.08 6.25 -14.68
C GLN A 45 -8.17 6.92 -13.85
N CYS A 46 -8.34 6.48 -12.61
CA CYS A 46 -9.43 6.93 -11.75
C CYS A 46 -9.03 8.06 -10.79
N GLY A 47 -7.73 8.35 -10.62
CA GLY A 47 -7.19 9.33 -9.67
C GLY A 47 -7.43 9.00 -8.19
N ARG A 48 -7.84 7.76 -7.88
CA ARG A 48 -8.19 7.30 -6.53
C ARG A 48 -7.00 6.63 -5.85
N TYR A 49 -6.87 6.89 -4.56
CA TYR A 49 -5.91 6.22 -3.68
C TYR A 49 -6.52 4.97 -3.06
N GLU A 50 -5.78 3.87 -3.12
CA GLU A 50 -6.10 2.57 -2.54
C GLU A 50 -5.07 2.21 -1.48
N PHE A 51 -5.54 1.89 -0.27
CA PHE A 51 -4.67 1.52 0.84
C PHE A 51 -4.65 0.00 0.98
N TYR A 52 -3.50 -0.62 0.73
CA TYR A 52 -3.32 -2.05 0.97
C TYR A 52 -2.54 -2.25 2.27
N ARG A 53 -3.22 -2.76 3.30
CA ARG A 53 -2.54 -3.12 4.55
C ARG A 53 -1.58 -4.28 4.28
N ASN A 54 -0.35 -4.12 4.70
CA ASN A 54 0.66 -5.15 4.53
C ASN A 54 0.37 -6.32 5.48
N PRO A 55 0.26 -7.57 4.99
CA PRO A 55 -0.19 -8.72 5.78
C PRO A 55 0.68 -8.98 7.02
N ARG A 56 1.97 -8.62 6.98
CA ARG A 56 2.89 -8.76 8.13
C ARG A 56 2.43 -7.97 9.37
N TRP A 57 1.70 -6.88 9.18
CA TRP A 57 1.13 -6.11 10.31
C TRP A 57 -0.17 -6.71 10.82
N ILE A 58 -0.95 -7.35 9.95
CA ILE A 58 -2.19 -8.06 10.32
C ILE A 58 -1.85 -9.23 11.24
N GLU A 59 -0.76 -9.94 10.95
CA GLU A 59 -0.25 -11.03 11.79
C GLU A 59 0.28 -10.53 13.14
N ARG A 60 1.01 -9.41 13.15
CA ARG A 60 1.55 -8.83 14.40
C ARG A 60 0.47 -8.29 15.33
N ASP A 61 -0.62 -7.74 14.79
CA ASP A 61 -1.78 -7.31 15.57
C ASP A 61 -2.53 -8.53 16.16
N LYS A 62 -2.56 -9.67 15.44
CA LYS A 62 -3.08 -10.93 15.98
C LYS A 62 -2.23 -11.50 17.11
N GLU A 63 -0.90 -11.42 17.01
CA GLU A 63 0.01 -11.88 18.08
C GLU A 63 -0.14 -11.07 19.38
N LYS A 64 -0.29 -9.74 19.29
CA LYS A 64 -0.46 -8.88 20.47
C LYS A 64 -1.79 -9.07 21.20
N LYS A 65 -2.74 -9.77 20.59
CA LYS A 65 -4.09 -10.01 21.14
C LYS A 65 -4.19 -11.34 21.89
N LYS A 66 -3.09 -12.08 22.01
CA LYS A 66 -2.97 -13.35 22.74
C LYS A 66 -2.28 -13.13 24.07
#